data_AF-A0A8T1AQJ7-F1
#
_entry.id   AF-A0A8T1AQJ7-F1
#
_cell.length_a   1.000
_cell.length_b   1.000
_cell.length_c   1.000
_cell.angle_alpha   90.00
_cell.angle_beta   90.00
_cell.angle_gamma   90.00
#
_symmetry.space_group_name_H-M   'P 1'
#
loop_
_entity.id
_entity.type
_entity.pdbx_description
1 polymer ?
#
loop_
_entity_poly.entity_id
_entity_poly.type
_entity_poly.pdbx_seq_one_letter_code
_entity_poly.pdbx_strand_id
1 'polypeptide(L)'
;MVVEEDRERIRHMFGRATDGEEMKYETVIYSTNQERVELGVVLAPVIVDKQVVGNYIIMKDITDEKRVKRLSETIESHRYEQKQFAVMVLDLDRFKVINDSLGHIYGDLFLQEMSRRIKDKLNGEDVTLARMGGDEFAILVHQYTSLGDITRLAERIIQAIAKPCYLKESEFYVTGSIGIAVFPDHGQDAIELLQHADTAMYEVKKNGKNGYQFFSAELHHELRERMVLENDLRKALDRGEFVLH
;
A
#
# COMPACT_ATOMS: atom_id res chain seq x y z
N MET A 1 9.49 11.59 11.04
CA MET A 1 10.65 12.44 10.66
C MET A 1 10.52 12.82 9.19
N VAL A 2 10.62 14.10 8.84
CA VAL A 2 10.56 14.57 7.44
C VAL A 2 11.78 14.08 6.67
N VAL A 3 11.62 13.70 5.40
CA VAL A 3 12.74 13.27 4.55
C VAL A 3 13.77 14.40 4.42
N GLU A 4 15.06 14.07 4.51
CA GLU A 4 16.19 15.03 4.52
C GLU A 4 16.11 16.02 3.35
N GLU A 5 15.73 15.53 2.16
CA GLU A 5 15.61 16.27 0.90
C GLU A 5 14.57 17.40 0.94
N ASP A 6 13.56 17.29 1.80
CA ASP A 6 12.49 18.28 1.89
C ASP A 6 12.76 19.39 2.91
N ARG A 7 13.83 19.28 3.73
CA ARG A 7 14.07 20.18 4.85
C ARG A 7 14.31 21.63 4.43
N GLU A 8 15.10 21.86 3.40
CA GLU A 8 15.39 23.23 2.92
C GLU A 8 14.15 23.88 2.32
N ARG A 9 13.41 23.12 1.51
CA ARG A 9 12.15 23.58 0.93
C ARG A 9 11.14 23.95 2.02
N ILE A 10 10.99 23.12 3.04
CA ILE A 10 10.08 23.38 4.16
C ILE A 10 10.49 24.61 4.96
N ARG A 11 11.79 24.82 5.23
CA ARG A 11 12.25 26.07 5.87
C ARG A 11 11.89 27.29 5.03
N HIS A 12 12.06 27.22 3.71
CA HIS A 12 11.69 28.31 2.82
C HIS A 12 10.17 28.59 2.83
N MET A 13 9.33 27.54 2.80
CA MET A 13 7.87 27.68 2.91
C MET A 13 7.45 28.28 4.26
N PHE A 14 8.11 27.88 5.35
CA PHE A 14 7.83 28.42 6.68
C PHE A 14 8.19 29.91 6.78
N GLY A 15 9.30 30.35 6.17
CA GLY A 15 9.69 31.76 6.11
C GLY A 15 8.65 32.63 5.40
N ARG A 16 8.11 32.17 4.27
CA ARG A 16 7.04 32.89 3.56
C ARG A 16 5.74 32.95 4.38
N ALA A 17 5.43 31.89 5.12
CA ALA A 17 4.29 31.90 6.02
C ALA A 17 4.45 32.92 7.16
N THR A 18 5.66 33.07 7.71
CA THR A 18 5.93 34.13 8.69
C THR A 18 5.80 35.55 8.12
N ASP A 19 5.90 35.72 6.80
CA ASP A 19 5.67 37.00 6.12
C ASP A 19 4.17 37.28 5.85
N GLY A 20 3.28 36.37 6.27
CA GLY A 20 1.83 36.54 6.17
C GLY A 20 1.20 35.89 4.93
N GLU A 21 1.94 35.04 4.22
CA GLU A 21 1.41 34.31 3.07
C GLU A 21 0.90 32.91 3.48
N GLU A 22 -0.29 32.53 3.02
CA GLU A 22 -0.73 31.13 3.14
C GLU A 22 0.09 30.25 2.19
N MET A 23 0.67 29.17 2.73
CA MET A 23 1.47 28.23 1.96
C MET A 23 0.82 26.85 1.93
N LYS A 24 0.79 26.24 0.74
CA LYS A 24 0.35 24.86 0.55
C LYS A 24 1.44 24.07 -0.14
N TYR A 25 1.81 22.93 0.44
CA TYR A 25 2.79 22.04 -0.16
C TYR A 25 2.56 20.61 0.26
N GLU A 26 3.04 19.68 -0.55
CA GLU A 26 3.07 18.26 -0.22
C GLU A 26 4.48 17.90 0.24
N THR A 27 4.61 17.01 1.21
CA THR A 27 5.89 16.48 1.68
C THR A 27 5.74 15.02 2.07
N VAL A 28 6.85 14.34 2.29
CA VAL A 28 6.88 12.98 2.79
C VAL A 28 7.44 12.98 4.21
N ILE A 29 6.81 12.21 5.08
CA ILE A 29 7.35 11.92 6.41
C ILE A 29 7.43 10.42 6.62
N TYR A 30 8.30 10.02 7.53
CA TYR A 30 8.25 8.69 8.15
C TYR A 30 7.46 8.79 9.45
N SER A 31 6.43 7.95 9.63
CA SER A 31 5.68 7.83 10.88
C SER A 31 6.59 7.34 12.02
N THR A 32 6.08 7.30 13.26
CA THR A 32 6.81 6.70 14.39
C THR A 32 7.11 5.22 14.16
N ASN A 33 6.34 4.57 13.29
CA ASN A 33 6.54 3.18 12.86
C ASN A 33 7.35 3.09 11.55
N GLN A 34 8.06 4.17 11.18
CA GLN A 34 8.83 4.33 9.93
C GLN A 34 8.04 4.07 8.63
N GLU A 35 6.72 4.23 8.66
CA GLU A 35 5.92 4.16 7.45
C GLU A 35 6.04 5.45 6.65
N ARG A 36 6.21 5.33 5.34
CA ARG A 36 6.26 6.49 4.43
C ARG A 36 4.84 7.04 4.26
N VAL A 37 4.59 8.21 4.80
CA VAL A 37 3.32 8.93 4.74
C VAL A 37 3.50 10.16 3.85
N GLU A 38 2.67 10.28 2.81
CA GLU A 38 2.59 11.51 2.00
C GLU A 38 1.62 12.47 2.70
N LEU A 39 2.08 13.68 3.02
CA LEU A 39 1.31 14.69 3.73
C LEU A 39 1.03 15.89 2.83
N GLY A 40 -0.23 16.33 2.80
CA GLY A 40 -0.61 17.67 2.38
C GLY A 40 -0.50 18.62 3.57
N VAL A 41 0.31 19.66 3.45
CA VAL A 41 0.56 20.65 4.50
C VAL A 41 0.03 22.01 4.07
N VAL A 42 -0.76 22.63 4.96
CA VAL A 42 -1.18 24.02 4.87
C VAL A 42 -0.59 24.79 6.03
N LEU A 43 0.19 25.84 5.74
CA LEU A 43 0.66 26.81 6.71
C LEU A 43 -0.19 28.08 6.55
N ALA A 44 -1.00 28.39 7.55
CA ALA A 44 -1.84 29.56 7.56
C ALA A 44 -1.33 30.56 8.62
N PRO A 45 -0.97 31.80 8.25
CA PRO A 45 -0.53 32.81 9.19
C PRO A 45 -1.68 33.26 10.10
N VAL A 46 -1.39 33.41 11.39
CA VAL A 46 -2.31 34.01 12.36
C VAL A 46 -1.98 35.49 12.46
N ILE A 47 -2.90 36.33 12.02
CA ILE A 47 -2.72 37.79 11.97
C ILE A 47 -3.57 38.44 13.06
N VAL A 48 -2.91 39.19 13.95
CA VAL A 48 -3.55 40.03 14.97
C VAL A 48 -3.01 41.45 14.80
N ASP A 49 -3.90 42.45 14.75
CA ASP A 49 -3.53 43.87 14.57
C ASP A 49 -2.58 44.13 13.39
N LYS A 50 -2.79 43.42 12.26
CA LYS A 50 -1.95 43.46 11.05
C LYS A 50 -0.51 42.97 11.23
N GLN A 51 -0.22 42.28 12.34
CA GLN A 51 1.04 41.59 12.57
C GLN A 51 0.84 40.08 12.56
N VAL A 52 1.76 39.35 11.94
CA VAL A 52 1.79 37.89 12.01
C VAL A 52 2.28 37.51 13.40
N VAL A 53 1.41 36.92 14.21
CA VAL A 53 1.72 36.49 15.58
C VAL A 53 2.05 35.00 15.68
N GLY A 54 1.84 34.24 14.59
CA GLY A 54 2.17 32.83 14.53
C GLY A 54 1.72 32.18 13.23
N ASN A 55 1.91 30.86 13.14
CA ASN A 55 1.47 30.02 12.03
C ASN A 55 0.64 28.85 12.57
N TYR A 56 -0.50 28.60 11.94
CA TYR A 56 -1.29 27.39 12.13
C TYR A 56 -0.90 26.37 11.05
N ILE A 57 -0.58 25.15 11.46
CA ILE A 57 -0.18 24.07 10.55
C ILE A 57 -1.31 23.04 10.48
N ILE A 58 -1.83 22.80 9.29
CA ILE A 58 -2.77 21.71 9.02
C ILE A 58 -2.02 20.67 8.20
N MET A 59 -1.99 19.43 8.70
CA MET A 59 -1.42 18.29 7.99
C MET A 59 -2.52 17.27 7.75
N LYS A 60 -2.65 16.83 6.49
CA LYS A 60 -3.57 15.78 6.09
C LYS A 60 -2.76 14.64 5.48
N ASP A 61 -3.01 13.41 5.90
CA ASP A 61 -2.51 12.23 5.20
C ASP A 61 -3.20 12.15 3.84
N ILE A 62 -2.40 12.22 2.78
CA ILE A 62 -2.85 12.17 1.38
C ILE A 62 -2.30 10.93 0.67
N THR A 63 -1.78 9.95 1.42
CA THR A 63 -1.06 8.81 0.85
C THR A 63 -1.95 7.97 -0.07
N ASP A 64 -3.16 7.65 0.37
CA ASP A 64 -4.12 6.91 -0.45
C ASP A 64 -4.63 7.72 -1.64
N GLU A 65 -4.86 9.01 -1.45
CA GLU A 65 -5.31 9.93 -2.50
C GLU A 65 -4.27 10.02 -3.63
N LYS A 66 -2.98 10.02 -3.27
CA LYS A 66 -1.86 9.99 -4.21
C LYS A 66 -1.75 8.67 -4.96
N ARG A 67 -2.03 7.53 -4.31
CA ARG A 67 -2.07 6.21 -4.96
C ARG A 67 -3.18 6.15 -6.00
N VAL A 68 -4.39 6.49 -5.58
CA VAL A 68 -5.56 6.55 -6.47
C VAL A 68 -5.27 7.46 -7.65
N LYS A 69 -4.69 8.64 -7.40
CA LYS A 69 -4.32 9.57 -8.49
C LYS A 69 -3.35 8.95 -9.51
N ARG A 70 -2.25 8.33 -9.08
CA ARG A 70 -1.26 7.70 -9.98
C ARG A 70 -1.88 6.56 -10.80
N LEU A 71 -2.74 5.75 -10.18
CA LEU A 71 -3.44 4.68 -10.87
C LEU A 71 -4.48 5.23 -11.86
N SER A 72 -5.22 6.29 -11.49
CA SER A 72 -6.14 6.99 -12.38
C SER A 72 -5.41 7.56 -13.61
N GLU A 73 -4.25 8.18 -13.43
CA GLU A 73 -3.41 8.67 -14.54
C GLU A 73 -2.99 7.53 -15.49
N THR A 74 -2.72 6.34 -14.95
CA THR A 74 -2.41 5.13 -15.74
C THR A 74 -3.65 4.61 -16.47
N ILE A 75 -4.80 4.58 -15.81
CA ILE A 75 -6.08 4.19 -16.44
C ILE A 75 -6.40 5.12 -17.60
N GLU A 76 -6.24 6.43 -17.42
CA GLU A 76 -6.47 7.40 -18.48
C GLU A 76 -5.55 7.13 -19.67
N SER A 77 -4.23 6.96 -19.45
CA SER A 77 -3.30 6.69 -20.55
C SER A 77 -3.61 5.39 -21.30
N HIS A 78 -4.00 4.34 -20.59
CA HIS A 78 -4.29 3.02 -21.19
C HIS A 78 -5.68 2.93 -21.82
N ARG A 79 -6.66 3.68 -21.30
CA ARG A 79 -8.02 3.75 -21.86
C ARG A 79 -8.02 4.35 -23.27
N TYR A 80 -7.21 5.37 -23.52
CA TYR A 80 -7.07 5.95 -24.85
C TYR A 80 -6.42 4.98 -25.85
N GLU A 81 -5.52 4.12 -25.39
CA GLU A 81 -4.78 3.17 -26.24
C GLU A 81 -5.42 1.77 -26.31
N GLN A 82 -6.55 1.56 -25.61
CA GLN A 82 -7.18 0.24 -25.39
C GLN A 82 -6.19 -0.84 -24.90
N LYS A 83 -5.22 -0.43 -24.08
CA LYS A 83 -4.21 -1.33 -23.51
C LYS A 83 -4.68 -1.88 -22.17
N GLN A 84 -4.34 -3.13 -21.93
CA GLN A 84 -4.51 -3.76 -20.63
C GLN A 84 -3.28 -3.52 -19.77
N PHE A 85 -3.49 -3.43 -18.46
CA PHE A 85 -2.43 -3.40 -17.45
C PHE A 85 -2.89 -4.20 -16.23
N ALA A 86 -1.97 -4.60 -15.37
CA ALA A 86 -2.30 -5.36 -14.15
C ALA A 86 -1.88 -4.63 -12.88
N VAL A 87 -2.70 -4.75 -11.85
CA VAL A 87 -2.43 -4.29 -10.49
C VAL A 87 -2.22 -5.52 -9.62
N MET A 88 -1.09 -5.58 -8.93
CA MET A 88 -0.83 -6.57 -7.88
C MET A 88 -0.78 -5.86 -6.54
N VAL A 89 -1.47 -6.39 -5.54
CA VAL A 89 -1.27 -6.03 -4.13
C VAL A 89 -0.59 -7.20 -3.43
N LEU A 90 0.46 -6.90 -2.69
CA LEU A 90 1.32 -7.86 -2.00
C LEU A 90 1.39 -7.51 -0.51
N ASP A 91 1.29 -8.52 0.34
CA ASP A 91 1.52 -8.43 1.78
C ASP A 91 2.58 -9.46 2.21
N LEU A 92 3.49 -9.05 3.11
CA LEU A 92 4.47 -9.95 3.70
C LEU A 92 3.86 -10.72 4.88
N ASP A 93 3.65 -12.02 4.68
CA ASP A 93 3.00 -12.86 5.66
C ASP A 93 3.76 -12.90 6.99
N ARG A 94 3.03 -12.63 8.08
CA ARG A 94 3.54 -12.70 9.46
C ARG A 94 4.68 -11.71 9.75
N PHE A 95 4.82 -10.64 8.98
CA PHE A 95 5.81 -9.59 9.26
C PHE A 95 5.68 -9.03 10.69
N LYS A 96 4.47 -8.91 11.23
CA LYS A 96 4.24 -8.50 12.62
C LYS A 96 5.03 -9.35 13.64
N VAL A 97 5.23 -10.65 13.40
CA VAL A 97 6.03 -11.53 14.28
C VAL A 97 7.49 -11.08 14.35
N ILE A 98 8.03 -10.54 13.25
CA ILE A 98 9.40 -9.99 13.22
C ILE A 98 9.47 -8.73 14.08
N ASN A 99 8.52 -7.81 13.93
CA ASN A 99 8.43 -6.61 14.76
C ASN A 99 8.30 -6.96 16.24
N ASP A 100 7.43 -7.90 16.58
CA ASP A 100 7.18 -8.29 17.97
C ASP A 100 8.41 -9.00 18.57
N SER A 101 9.21 -9.71 17.77
CA SER A 101 10.38 -10.48 18.24
C SER A 101 11.67 -9.65 18.31
N LEU A 102 11.90 -8.78 17.34
CA LEU A 102 13.17 -8.03 17.22
C LEU A 102 13.03 -6.52 17.44
N GLY A 103 11.81 -6.01 17.50
CA GLY A 103 11.52 -4.59 17.55
C GLY A 103 11.53 -3.92 16.16
N HIS A 104 10.90 -2.74 16.09
CA HIS A 104 10.65 -2.02 14.85
C HIS A 104 11.91 -1.73 14.02
N ILE A 105 13.04 -1.39 14.65
CA ILE A 105 14.30 -1.10 13.93
C ILE A 105 14.72 -2.27 13.02
N TYR A 106 14.56 -3.52 13.49
CA TYR A 106 14.91 -4.70 12.69
C TYR A 106 13.82 -5.06 11.70
N GLY A 107 12.55 -4.78 12.02
CA GLY A 107 11.47 -4.82 11.04
C GLY A 107 11.72 -3.87 9.87
N ASP A 108 12.26 -2.69 10.13
CA ASP A 108 12.58 -1.72 9.09
C ASP A 108 13.71 -2.21 8.17
N LEU A 109 14.78 -2.75 8.75
CA LEU A 109 15.86 -3.40 7.99
C LEU A 109 15.33 -4.59 7.17
N PHE A 110 14.41 -5.36 7.74
CA PHE A 110 13.74 -6.44 7.04
C PHE A 110 12.97 -5.94 5.81
N LEU A 111 12.17 -4.89 5.99
CA LEU A 111 11.37 -4.29 4.92
C LEU A 111 12.25 -3.68 3.83
N GLN A 112 13.38 -3.08 4.19
CA GLN A 112 14.37 -2.60 3.23
C GLN A 112 14.93 -3.74 2.37
N GLU A 113 15.29 -4.86 2.99
CA GLU A 113 15.78 -6.04 2.29
C GLU A 113 14.69 -6.68 1.41
N MET A 114 13.44 -6.77 1.87
CA MET A 114 12.33 -7.24 1.04
C MET A 114 12.07 -6.30 -0.15
N SER A 115 12.07 -5.00 0.09
CA SER A 115 11.92 -3.99 -0.98
C SER A 115 13.01 -4.14 -2.04
N ARG A 116 14.26 -4.37 -1.61
CA ARG A 116 15.39 -4.63 -2.51
C ARG A 116 15.18 -5.91 -3.33
N ARG A 117 14.80 -7.02 -2.68
CA ARG A 117 14.54 -8.30 -3.35
C ARG A 117 13.44 -8.21 -4.39
N ILE A 118 12.34 -7.54 -4.06
CA ILE A 118 11.22 -7.31 -4.98
C ILE A 118 11.71 -6.47 -6.16
N LYS A 119 12.37 -5.33 -5.89
CA LYS A 119 12.92 -4.47 -6.94
C LYS A 119 13.89 -5.19 -7.88
N ASP A 120 14.77 -6.03 -7.33
CA ASP A 120 15.71 -6.83 -8.12
C ASP A 120 14.98 -7.82 -9.07
N LYS A 121 13.78 -8.29 -8.70
CA LYS A 121 12.94 -9.13 -9.58
C LYS A 121 12.16 -8.33 -10.61
N LEU A 122 11.98 -7.04 -10.41
CA LEU A 122 11.28 -6.14 -11.32
C LEU A 122 12.22 -5.47 -12.34
N ASN A 123 13.53 -5.56 -12.17
CA ASN A 123 14.50 -4.96 -13.08
C ASN A 123 14.32 -5.45 -14.53
N GLY A 124 14.11 -4.51 -15.45
CA GLY A 124 13.92 -4.76 -16.88
C GLY A 124 12.47 -4.98 -17.30
N GLU A 125 11.53 -5.03 -16.35
CA GLU A 125 10.09 -5.09 -16.62
C GLU A 125 9.50 -3.66 -16.70
N ASP A 126 8.47 -3.44 -17.50
CA ASP A 126 7.73 -2.17 -17.54
C ASP A 126 6.72 -2.10 -16.38
N VAL A 127 7.25 -1.86 -15.17
CA VAL A 127 6.52 -1.97 -13.91
C VAL A 127 6.81 -0.81 -12.97
N THR A 128 5.82 -0.45 -12.15
CA THR A 128 5.99 0.50 -11.05
C THR A 128 5.76 -0.20 -9.72
N LEU A 129 6.73 -0.09 -8.81
CA LEU A 129 6.64 -0.59 -7.44
C LEU A 129 6.36 0.56 -6.48
N ALA A 130 5.36 0.39 -5.62
CA ALA A 130 5.06 1.29 -4.51
C ALA A 130 4.89 0.50 -3.22
N ARG A 131 5.32 1.06 -2.09
CA ARG A 131 5.01 0.53 -0.75
C ARG A 131 3.78 1.25 -0.21
N MET A 132 2.77 0.50 0.22
CA MET A 132 1.48 1.02 0.69
C MET A 132 1.44 1.30 2.20
N GLY A 133 2.52 1.04 2.93
CA GLY A 133 2.55 1.14 4.39
C GLY A 133 2.75 -0.24 4.99
N GLY A 134 3.23 -0.30 6.24
CA GLY A 134 3.58 -1.56 6.88
C GLY A 134 4.37 -2.52 5.98
N ASP A 135 3.81 -3.71 5.82
CA ASP A 135 4.25 -4.83 5.00
C ASP A 135 3.60 -4.92 3.61
N GLU A 136 2.83 -3.91 3.21
CA GLU A 136 2.05 -3.92 1.97
C GLU A 136 2.76 -3.19 0.81
N PHE A 137 2.66 -3.77 -0.38
CA PHE A 137 3.22 -3.26 -1.63
C PHE A 137 2.19 -3.32 -2.75
N ALA A 138 2.19 -2.30 -3.61
CA ALA A 138 1.47 -2.31 -4.88
C ALA A 138 2.47 -2.39 -6.04
N ILE A 139 2.16 -3.22 -7.02
CA ILE A 139 2.93 -3.37 -8.25
C ILE A 139 1.99 -3.15 -9.42
N LEU A 140 2.32 -2.17 -10.25
CA LEU A 140 1.59 -1.85 -11.46
C LEU A 140 2.39 -2.35 -12.65
N VAL A 141 1.84 -3.30 -13.41
CA VAL A 141 2.45 -3.87 -14.61
C VAL A 141 1.82 -3.17 -15.81
N HIS A 142 2.55 -2.22 -16.40
CA HIS A 142 2.04 -1.36 -17.47
C HIS A 142 1.84 -2.11 -18.77
N GLN A 143 2.73 -3.06 -19.07
CA GLN A 143 2.68 -3.84 -20.30
C GLN A 143 3.02 -5.31 -20.05
N TYR A 144 2.26 -6.20 -20.68
CA TYR A 144 2.50 -7.63 -20.69
C TYR A 144 1.96 -8.24 -22.00
N THR A 145 2.46 -9.42 -22.39
CA THR A 145 2.02 -10.11 -23.62
C THR A 145 0.94 -11.14 -23.33
N SER A 146 1.00 -11.77 -22.15
CA SER A 146 0.01 -12.76 -21.70
C SER A 146 -0.19 -12.71 -20.19
N LEU A 147 -1.34 -13.20 -19.71
CA LEU A 147 -1.55 -13.43 -18.27
C LEU A 147 -0.48 -14.34 -17.65
N GLY A 148 0.11 -15.23 -18.46
CA GLY A 148 1.24 -16.06 -18.03
C GLY A 148 2.49 -15.25 -17.66
N ASP A 149 2.67 -14.05 -18.21
CA ASP A 149 3.79 -13.16 -17.86
C ASP A 149 3.60 -12.60 -16.45
N ILE A 150 2.36 -12.17 -16.14
CA ILE A 150 1.94 -11.70 -14.82
C ILE A 150 2.11 -12.81 -13.78
N THR A 151 1.68 -14.03 -14.10
CA THR A 151 1.88 -15.22 -13.26
C THR A 151 3.37 -15.45 -12.97
N ARG A 152 4.22 -15.50 -14.01
CA ARG A 152 5.66 -15.71 -13.83
C ARG A 152 6.31 -14.61 -12.99
N LEU A 153 5.84 -13.37 -13.13
CA LEU A 153 6.33 -12.26 -12.33
C LEU A 153 5.94 -12.43 -10.85
N ALA A 154 4.67 -12.76 -10.56
CA ALA A 154 4.20 -13.02 -9.21
C ALA A 154 4.98 -14.17 -8.54
N GLU A 155 5.19 -15.28 -9.26
CA GLU A 155 5.99 -16.42 -8.77
C GLU A 155 7.43 -16.03 -8.46
N ARG A 156 8.09 -15.25 -9.34
CA ARG A 156 9.46 -14.74 -9.11
C ARG A 156 9.53 -13.89 -7.84
N ILE A 157 8.53 -13.06 -7.58
CA ILE A 157 8.44 -12.21 -6.39
C ILE A 157 8.27 -13.08 -5.14
N ILE A 158 7.31 -14.00 -5.15
CA ILE A 158 7.05 -14.92 -4.02
C ILE A 158 8.31 -15.73 -3.67
N GLN A 159 8.98 -16.29 -4.69
CA GLN A 159 10.22 -17.03 -4.51
C GLN A 159 11.36 -16.17 -3.97
N ALA A 160 11.42 -14.88 -4.32
CA ALA A 160 12.44 -13.98 -3.80
C ALA A 160 12.19 -13.62 -2.33
N ILE A 161 10.93 -13.41 -1.95
CA ILE A 161 10.51 -13.14 -0.56
C ILE A 161 10.80 -14.35 0.32
N ALA A 162 10.48 -15.56 -0.14
CA ALA A 162 10.65 -16.81 0.60
C ALA A 162 12.10 -17.19 0.92
N LYS A 163 13.10 -16.50 0.36
CA LYS A 163 14.50 -16.74 0.70
C LYS A 163 14.79 -16.32 2.14
N PRO A 164 15.69 -17.01 2.86
CA PRO A 164 16.07 -16.61 4.21
C PRO A 164 16.61 -15.18 4.24
N CYS A 165 16.20 -14.41 5.25
CA CYS A 165 16.70 -13.07 5.51
C CYS A 165 17.49 -13.08 6.82
N TYR A 166 18.77 -12.73 6.74
CA TYR A 166 19.63 -12.68 7.91
C TYR A 166 19.57 -11.29 8.54
N LEU A 167 19.15 -11.25 9.81
CA LEU A 167 19.17 -10.05 10.63
C LEU A 167 19.95 -10.37 11.91
N LYS A 168 21.05 -9.66 12.15
CA LYS A 168 22.08 -10.01 13.15
C LYS A 168 22.63 -11.42 12.89
N GLU A 169 22.52 -12.31 13.89
CA GLU A 169 22.95 -13.71 13.89
C GLU A 169 21.75 -14.66 13.71
N SER A 170 20.57 -14.14 13.36
CA SER A 170 19.34 -14.91 13.23
C SER A 170 18.82 -14.91 11.79
N GLU A 171 18.21 -16.03 11.41
CA GLU A 171 17.65 -16.26 10.09
C GLU A 171 16.12 -16.23 10.17
N PHE A 172 15.50 -15.41 9.32
CA PHE A 172 14.05 -15.25 9.27
C PHE A 172 13.50 -15.72 7.93
N TYR A 173 12.33 -16.34 8.01
CA TYR A 173 11.57 -16.83 6.87
C TYR A 173 10.20 -16.17 6.90
N VAL A 174 9.87 -15.45 5.83
CA VAL A 174 8.52 -14.96 5.57
C VAL A 174 8.09 -15.40 4.19
N THR A 175 6.80 -15.32 3.95
CA THR A 175 6.21 -15.57 2.63
C THR A 175 5.47 -14.33 2.17
N GLY A 176 5.02 -14.33 0.91
CA GLY A 176 4.23 -13.24 0.36
C GLY A 176 2.88 -13.76 -0.11
N SER A 177 1.82 -12.99 0.13
CA SER A 177 0.50 -13.22 -0.44
C SER A 177 0.20 -12.13 -1.46
N ILE A 178 -0.11 -12.50 -2.70
CA ILE A 178 -0.33 -11.55 -3.82
C ILE A 178 -1.76 -11.67 -4.38
N GLY A 179 -2.48 -10.56 -4.45
CA GLY A 179 -3.74 -10.47 -5.20
C GLY A 179 -3.58 -9.69 -6.48
N ILE A 180 -4.25 -10.10 -7.56
CA ILE A 180 -4.03 -9.55 -8.91
C ILE A 180 -5.36 -9.14 -9.54
N ALA A 181 -5.46 -7.89 -9.99
CA ALA A 181 -6.56 -7.38 -10.80
C ALA A 181 -6.05 -6.90 -12.17
N VAL A 182 -6.83 -7.08 -13.23
CA VAL A 182 -6.46 -6.74 -14.60
C VAL A 182 -7.42 -5.68 -15.13
N PHE A 183 -6.91 -4.57 -15.62
CA PHE A 183 -7.72 -3.59 -16.33
C PHE A 183 -7.85 -3.99 -17.80
N PRO A 184 -9.04 -3.81 -18.43
CA PRO A 184 -10.30 -3.33 -17.84
C PRO A 184 -11.20 -4.45 -17.27
N ASP A 185 -10.77 -5.70 -17.35
CA ASP A 185 -11.60 -6.88 -17.11
C ASP A 185 -12.09 -7.00 -15.64
N HIS A 186 -11.26 -6.57 -14.70
CA HIS A 186 -11.50 -6.63 -13.25
C HIS A 186 -11.74 -5.25 -12.65
N GLY A 187 -12.02 -4.21 -13.45
CA GLY A 187 -12.39 -2.90 -12.94
C GLY A 187 -12.14 -1.77 -13.92
N GLN A 188 -12.91 -0.70 -13.79
CA GLN A 188 -12.87 0.46 -14.70
C GLN A 188 -12.22 1.70 -14.08
N ASP A 189 -12.05 1.72 -12.76
CA ASP A 189 -11.39 2.80 -12.03
C ASP A 189 -10.35 2.27 -11.02
N ALA A 190 -9.56 3.21 -10.49
CA ALA A 190 -8.45 2.91 -9.60
C ALA A 190 -8.90 2.27 -8.28
N ILE A 191 -10.04 2.70 -7.75
CA ILE A 191 -10.56 2.23 -6.47
C ILE A 191 -11.03 0.78 -6.64
N GLU A 192 -11.78 0.51 -7.71
CA GLU A 192 -12.29 -0.82 -8.02
C GLU A 192 -11.16 -1.85 -8.23
N LEU A 193 -10.14 -1.50 -9.03
CA LEU A 193 -9.00 -2.39 -9.28
C LEU A 193 -8.22 -2.72 -8.00
N LEU A 194 -7.96 -1.72 -7.15
CA LEU A 194 -7.27 -1.94 -5.87
C LEU A 194 -8.11 -2.83 -4.94
N GLN A 195 -9.41 -2.55 -4.80
CA GLN A 195 -10.32 -3.35 -3.99
C GLN A 195 -10.40 -4.82 -4.47
N HIS A 196 -10.44 -5.03 -5.78
CA HIS A 196 -10.47 -6.37 -6.36
C HIS A 196 -9.13 -7.10 -6.20
N ALA A 197 -8.00 -6.41 -6.33
CA ALA A 197 -6.69 -6.99 -6.02
C ALA A 197 -6.58 -7.36 -4.53
N ASP A 198 -7.01 -6.49 -3.61
CA ASP A 198 -7.04 -6.78 -2.17
C ASP A 198 -7.91 -7.99 -1.84
N THR A 199 -9.08 -8.07 -2.47
CA THR A 199 -10.01 -9.21 -2.33
C THR A 199 -9.32 -10.51 -2.73
N ALA A 200 -8.59 -10.52 -3.85
CA ALA A 200 -7.83 -11.69 -4.30
C ALA A 200 -6.69 -12.04 -3.34
N MET A 201 -5.96 -11.05 -2.83
CA MET A 201 -4.88 -11.25 -1.87
C MET A 201 -5.39 -11.87 -0.57
N TYR A 202 -6.54 -11.41 -0.08
CA TYR A 202 -7.15 -11.96 1.13
C TYR A 202 -7.46 -13.45 0.99
N GLU A 203 -7.92 -13.91 -0.17
CA GLU A 203 -8.16 -15.33 -0.41
C GLU A 203 -6.87 -16.15 -0.43
N VAL A 204 -5.76 -15.62 -0.93
CA VAL A 204 -4.44 -16.25 -0.75
C VAL A 204 -4.13 -16.41 0.74
N LYS A 205 -4.33 -15.35 1.55
CA LYS A 205 -4.04 -15.39 2.99
C LYS A 205 -4.88 -16.44 3.71
N LYS A 206 -6.13 -16.64 3.28
CA LYS A 206 -7.06 -17.63 3.82
C LYS A 206 -6.72 -19.06 3.37
N ASN A 207 -6.26 -19.24 2.13
CA ASN A 207 -5.95 -20.54 1.54
C ASN A 207 -4.54 -21.06 1.87
N GLY A 208 -3.91 -20.53 2.93
CA GLY A 208 -2.64 -21.02 3.45
C GLY A 208 -1.45 -20.07 3.24
N LYS A 209 -1.67 -18.88 2.66
CA LYS A 209 -0.65 -17.85 2.40
C LYS A 209 0.37 -18.30 1.34
N ASN A 210 1.44 -17.53 1.12
CA ASN A 210 2.54 -17.90 0.23
C ASN A 210 2.11 -18.24 -1.21
N GLY A 211 1.49 -17.30 -1.89
CA GLY A 211 0.89 -17.57 -3.18
C GLY A 211 0.41 -16.31 -3.89
N TYR A 212 -0.25 -16.52 -5.02
CA TYR A 212 -0.94 -15.45 -5.73
C TYR A 212 -2.35 -15.91 -6.12
N GLN A 213 -3.24 -14.96 -6.35
CA GLN A 213 -4.58 -15.20 -6.85
C GLN A 213 -5.00 -14.07 -7.78
N PHE A 214 -5.57 -14.42 -8.94
CA PHE A 214 -6.29 -13.45 -9.75
C PHE A 214 -7.68 -13.23 -9.18
N PHE A 215 -8.14 -11.99 -9.22
CA PHE A 215 -9.53 -11.67 -8.96
C PHE A 215 -10.44 -12.42 -9.92
N SER A 216 -11.56 -12.94 -9.40
CA SER A 216 -12.70 -13.39 -10.18
C SER A 216 -13.99 -12.92 -9.52
N ALA A 217 -15.06 -12.74 -10.30
CA ALA A 217 -16.34 -12.29 -9.77
C ALA A 217 -16.94 -13.29 -8.78
N GLU A 218 -16.72 -14.60 -9.01
CA GLU A 218 -17.11 -15.67 -8.11
C GLU A 218 -16.39 -15.54 -6.75
N LEU A 219 -15.09 -15.25 -6.77
CA LEU A 219 -14.28 -15.01 -5.58
C LEU A 219 -14.85 -13.85 -4.75
N HIS A 220 -15.23 -12.75 -5.40
CA HIS A 220 -15.82 -11.59 -4.72
C HIS A 220 -17.16 -11.89 -4.07
N HIS A 221 -18.01 -12.70 -4.73
CA HIS A 221 -19.32 -13.08 -4.22
C HIS A 221 -19.21 -13.92 -2.94
N GLU A 222 -18.38 -14.97 -2.95
CA GLU A 222 -18.16 -15.85 -1.79
C GLU A 222 -17.63 -15.09 -0.57
N LEU A 223 -16.70 -14.15 -0.80
CA LEU A 223 -16.17 -13.28 0.25
C LEU A 223 -17.23 -12.40 0.89
N ARG A 224 -18.07 -11.78 0.08
CA ARG A 224 -19.13 -10.90 0.56
C ARG A 224 -20.14 -11.67 1.41
N GLU A 225 -20.60 -12.83 0.95
CA GLU A 225 -21.51 -13.70 1.71
C GLU A 225 -20.91 -14.11 3.05
N ARG A 226 -19.62 -14.45 3.06
CA ARG A 226 -18.92 -14.86 4.28
C ARG A 226 -18.77 -13.72 5.28
N MET A 227 -18.45 -12.51 4.83
CA MET A 227 -18.38 -11.33 5.71
C MET A 227 -19.74 -11.01 6.33
N VAL A 228 -20.82 -11.11 5.54
CA VAL A 228 -22.19 -10.95 6.05
C VAL A 228 -22.48 -12.00 7.12
N LEU A 229 -22.18 -13.27 6.84
CA LEU A 229 -22.36 -14.36 7.79
C LEU A 229 -21.54 -14.16 9.07
N GLU A 230 -20.27 -13.75 8.98
CA GLU A 230 -19.43 -13.51 10.17
C GLU A 230 -19.98 -12.37 11.03
N ASN A 231 -20.43 -11.29 10.38
CA ASN A 231 -21.06 -10.17 11.08
C ASN A 231 -22.36 -10.58 11.77
N ASP A 232 -23.18 -11.40 11.10
CA ASP A 232 -24.45 -11.87 11.65
C ASP A 232 -24.24 -12.89 12.77
N LEU A 233 -23.22 -13.77 12.68
CA LEU A 233 -22.85 -14.66 13.77
C LEU A 233 -22.35 -13.90 15.00
N ARG A 234 -21.57 -12.82 14.83
CA ARG A 234 -21.17 -11.95 15.96
C ARG A 234 -22.37 -11.29 16.61
N LYS A 235 -23.30 -10.75 15.82
CA LYS A 235 -24.55 -10.16 16.35
C LYS A 235 -25.42 -11.21 17.06
N ALA A 236 -25.54 -12.40 16.49
CA ALA A 236 -26.29 -13.49 17.08
C ALA A 236 -25.69 -13.93 18.43
N LEU A 237 -24.36 -13.91 18.54
CA LEU A 237 -23.66 -14.16 19.80
C LEU A 237 -24.01 -13.08 20.84
N ASP A 238 -23.89 -11.80 20.47
CA ASP A 238 -24.18 -10.67 21.35
C ASP A 238 -25.66 -10.62 21.78
N ARG A 239 -26.56 -11.12 20.93
CA ARG A 239 -28.02 -11.17 21.18
C ARG A 239 -28.50 -12.47 21.81
N GLY A 240 -27.61 -13.44 22.05
CA GLY A 240 -27.98 -14.73 22.61
C GLY A 240 -28.91 -15.56 21.71
N GLU A 241 -28.80 -15.40 20.39
CA GLU A 241 -29.65 -16.07 19.39
C GLU A 241 -29.22 -17.54 19.12
N PHE A 242 -28.18 -18.04 19.81
CA PHE A 242 -27.77 -19.44 19.73
C PHE A 242 -28.57 -20.33 20.70
N VAL A 243 -29.02 -21.48 20.21
CA VAL A 243 -29.72 -22.51 21.00
C VAL A 243 -28.96 -23.84 20.94
N LEU A 244 -28.92 -24.55 22.07
CA LEU A 244 -28.35 -25.89 22.17
C LEU A 244 -29.48 -26.92 22.00
N HIS A 245 -29.28 -27.90 21.13
CA HIS A 245 -30.19 -29.02 20.90
C HIS A 245 -29.57 -30.34 21.36
#